data_AF-A0A6L7LKU8-F1
#
_entry.id   AF-A0A6L7LKU8-F1
#
_cell.length_a   1.000
_cell.length_b   1.000
_cell.length_c   1.000
_cell.angle_alpha   90.00
_cell.angle_beta   90.00
_cell.angle_gamma   90.00
#
_symmetry.space_group_name_H-M   'P 1'
#
loop_
_entity.id
_entity.type
_entity.pdbx_description
1 polymer ?
#
loop_
_entity_poly.entity_id
_entity_poly.type
_entity_poly.pdbx_seq_one_letter_code
_entity_poly.pdbx_strand_id
1 'polypeptide(L)'
;MTKTRFSLVAAICALLGLTARSATAEELSVATFVPPQHLTSTGMFAWFEEEIEGRSGGSLTMKLYPAGQLGAGPMQQYRRVVEGVADVVLGVAAYTPAIFPKSMLAILPGSAETADQSTRAIWKDFDEHLADEYGDVKVLAVGTVAGNLFAASRDVSTMGGLQGAKLVPFAAMTTPIVAALGAAPVQMPVTVKEMYTGLSTGTIDATMASYNNIAPPWNFWDVSTYVVENVPTTFAVTYALVNKER
;
A
#
# COMPACT_ATOMS: atom_id res chain seq x y z
N MET A 1 55.40 -19.50 -42.79
CA MET A 1 55.19 -19.30 -41.33
C MET A 1 54.04 -18.34 -40.98
N THR A 2 53.26 -17.85 -41.96
CA THR A 2 52.22 -16.82 -41.76
C THR A 2 50.80 -17.38 -41.56
N LYS A 3 50.52 -18.62 -42.01
CA LYS A 3 49.18 -19.23 -41.89
C LYS A 3 48.86 -19.77 -40.49
N THR A 4 49.87 -20.20 -39.73
CA THR A 4 49.71 -20.78 -38.39
C THR A 4 49.38 -19.74 -37.31
N ARG A 5 49.74 -18.47 -37.53
CA ARG A 5 49.45 -17.37 -36.58
C ARG A 5 48.01 -16.87 -36.69
N PHE A 6 47.38 -16.97 -37.86
CA PHE A 6 45.98 -16.57 -38.07
C PHE A 6 44.99 -17.55 -37.42
N SER A 7 45.29 -18.85 -37.42
CA SER A 7 44.44 -19.87 -36.81
C SER A 7 44.39 -19.81 -35.28
N LEU A 8 45.45 -19.33 -34.63
CA LEU A 8 45.52 -19.22 -33.17
C LEU A 8 44.72 -18.01 -32.63
N VAL A 9 44.68 -16.91 -33.39
CA VAL A 9 43.91 -15.70 -33.02
C VAL A 9 42.40 -15.94 -33.14
N ALA A 10 41.96 -16.67 -34.16
CA ALA A 10 40.54 -17.03 -34.33
C ALA A 10 40.02 -17.95 -33.20
N ALA A 11 40.86 -18.85 -32.68
CA ALA A 11 40.50 -19.73 -31.58
C ALA A 11 40.35 -18.99 -30.24
N ILE A 12 41.14 -17.93 -30.01
CA ILE A 12 41.05 -17.11 -28.79
C ILE A 12 39.80 -16.20 -28.81
N CYS A 13 39.43 -15.65 -29.96
CA CYS A 13 38.17 -14.90 -30.09
C CYS A 13 36.92 -15.77 -29.91
N ALA A 14 36.98 -17.06 -30.29
CA ALA A 14 35.88 -17.99 -30.09
C ALA A 14 35.67 -18.38 -28.61
N LEU A 15 36.75 -18.45 -27.80
CA LEU A 15 36.63 -18.71 -26.36
C LEU A 15 36.13 -17.50 -25.54
N LEU A 16 36.35 -16.27 -26.02
CA LEU A 16 35.85 -15.03 -25.37
C LEU A 16 34.35 -14.79 -25.61
N GLY A 17 33.74 -15.43 -26.62
CA GLY A 17 32.30 -15.32 -26.90
C GLY A 17 31.40 -16.17 -26.01
N LEU A 18 31.96 -17.14 -25.27
CA LEU A 18 31.21 -18.08 -24.42
C LEU A 18 31.03 -17.60 -22.97
N THR A 19 31.60 -16.45 -22.60
CA THR A 19 31.40 -15.83 -21.28
C THR A 19 30.45 -14.63 -21.31
N ALA A 20 29.65 -14.48 -22.37
CA ALA A 20 28.41 -13.72 -22.26
C ALA A 20 27.49 -14.49 -21.31
N ARG A 21 27.74 -14.34 -20.01
CA ARG A 21 26.81 -14.67 -18.95
C ARG A 21 25.53 -13.94 -19.36
N SER A 22 24.53 -14.67 -19.82
CA SER A 22 23.18 -14.14 -19.87
C SER A 22 22.92 -13.69 -18.43
N ALA A 23 23.05 -12.40 -18.18
CA ALA A 23 22.69 -11.83 -16.90
C ALA A 23 21.19 -12.02 -16.84
N THR A 24 20.76 -13.14 -16.25
CA THR A 24 19.36 -13.33 -15.90
C THR A 24 19.06 -12.19 -14.96
N ALA A 25 18.17 -11.30 -15.38
CA ALA A 25 17.68 -10.26 -14.50
C ALA A 25 17.18 -10.94 -13.22
N GLU A 26 17.56 -10.38 -12.08
CA GLU A 26 16.93 -10.78 -10.83
C GLU A 26 15.49 -10.25 -10.87
N GLU A 27 14.50 -11.13 -10.74
CA GLU A 27 13.09 -10.74 -10.74
C GLU A 27 12.57 -10.70 -9.30
N LEU A 28 12.19 -9.50 -8.84
CA LEU A 28 11.58 -9.30 -7.53
C LEU A 28 10.09 -9.62 -7.57
N SER A 29 9.65 -10.55 -6.73
CA SER A 29 8.24 -10.85 -6.53
C SER A 29 7.57 -9.78 -5.67
N VAL A 30 6.50 -9.16 -6.19
CA VAL A 30 5.79 -8.07 -5.51
C VAL A 30 4.37 -8.47 -5.18
N ALA A 31 4.04 -8.64 -3.89
CA ALA A 31 2.69 -8.98 -3.46
C ALA A 31 1.87 -7.75 -3.09
N THR A 32 0.62 -7.72 -3.54
CA THR A 32 -0.36 -6.73 -3.10
C THR A 32 -1.76 -7.34 -2.99
N PHE A 33 -2.56 -6.83 -2.05
CA PHE A 33 -3.94 -7.24 -1.86
C PHE A 33 -4.92 -6.49 -2.77
N VAL A 34 -4.49 -5.37 -3.38
CA VAL A 34 -5.37 -4.56 -4.23
C VAL A 34 -5.57 -5.22 -5.61
N PRO A 35 -6.72 -4.99 -6.29
CA PRO A 35 -6.96 -5.53 -7.62
C PRO A 35 -5.95 -5.04 -8.68
N PRO A 36 -5.81 -5.75 -9.83
CA PRO A 36 -4.93 -5.34 -10.92
C PRO A 36 -5.26 -3.94 -11.49
N GLN A 37 -6.53 -3.54 -11.47
CA GLN A 37 -6.99 -2.26 -12.01
C GLN A 37 -6.85 -1.09 -11.02
N HIS A 38 -6.48 -1.36 -9.77
CA HIS A 38 -6.32 -0.33 -8.74
C HIS A 38 -5.12 0.56 -9.05
N LEU A 39 -5.21 1.86 -8.73
CA LEU A 39 -4.16 2.86 -9.02
C LEU A 39 -2.78 2.48 -8.46
N THR A 40 -2.75 1.77 -7.34
CA THR A 40 -1.49 1.26 -6.79
C THR A 40 -0.83 0.21 -7.70
N SER A 41 -1.62 -0.60 -8.39
CA SER A 41 -1.13 -1.59 -9.36
C SER A 41 -0.76 -0.94 -10.69
N THR A 42 -1.69 -0.16 -11.27
CA THR A 42 -1.54 0.41 -12.62
C THR A 42 -0.69 1.67 -12.67
N GLY A 43 -0.55 2.39 -11.55
CA GLY A 43 0.23 3.61 -11.44
C GLY A 43 1.51 3.36 -10.66
N MET A 44 1.40 3.16 -9.34
CA MET A 44 2.57 3.11 -8.45
C MET A 44 3.53 1.95 -8.79
N PHE A 45 3.02 0.72 -8.88
CA PHE A 45 3.88 -0.43 -9.17
C PHE A 45 4.33 -0.51 -10.63
N ALA A 46 3.49 -0.11 -11.59
CA ALA A 46 3.88 -0.01 -12.99
C ALA A 46 5.04 0.98 -13.19
N TRP A 47 4.93 2.18 -12.60
CA TRP A 47 6.04 3.15 -12.61
C TRP A 47 7.28 2.60 -11.92
N PHE A 48 7.13 1.93 -10.77
CA PHE A 48 8.27 1.40 -10.03
C PHE A 48 9.00 0.28 -10.79
N GLU A 49 8.27 -0.56 -11.52
CA GLU A 49 8.82 -1.58 -12.42
C GLU A 49 9.68 -0.95 -13.52
N GLU A 50 9.14 0.07 -14.21
CA GLU A 50 9.88 0.81 -15.25
C GLU A 50 11.16 1.47 -14.70
N GLU A 51 11.08 2.08 -13.51
CA GLU A 51 12.23 2.75 -12.90
C GLU A 51 13.30 1.76 -12.44
N ILE A 52 12.92 0.61 -11.88
CA ILE A 52 13.87 -0.42 -11.45
C ILE A 52 14.58 -1.03 -12.66
N GLU A 53 13.84 -1.36 -13.72
CA GLU A 53 14.44 -1.93 -14.93
C GLU A 53 15.37 -0.90 -15.59
N GLY A 54 14.91 0.33 -15.78
CA GLY A 54 15.69 1.40 -16.40
C GLY A 54 16.96 1.77 -15.62
N ARG A 55 16.86 1.93 -14.30
CA ARG A 55 18.01 2.34 -13.46
C ARG A 55 19.01 1.22 -13.20
N SER A 56 18.56 -0.04 -13.22
CA SER A 56 19.45 -1.20 -13.11
C SER A 56 20.07 -1.63 -14.45
N GLY A 57 19.68 -1.00 -15.56
CA GLY A 57 20.10 -1.42 -16.90
C GLY A 57 19.57 -2.82 -17.27
N GLY A 58 18.38 -3.17 -16.76
CA GLY A 58 17.75 -4.47 -16.94
C GLY A 58 18.30 -5.60 -16.07
N SER A 59 19.22 -5.33 -15.12
CA SER A 59 19.72 -6.39 -14.23
C SER A 59 18.75 -6.75 -13.12
N LEU A 60 17.75 -5.90 -12.85
CA LEU A 60 16.70 -6.09 -11.86
C LEU A 60 15.35 -5.80 -12.52
N THR A 61 14.41 -6.72 -12.38
CA THR A 61 13.02 -6.58 -12.84
C THR A 61 12.06 -6.86 -11.69
N MET A 62 10.78 -6.64 -11.92
CA MET A 62 9.73 -6.92 -10.94
C MET A 62 8.62 -7.74 -11.56
N LYS A 63 7.93 -8.51 -10.73
CA LYS A 63 6.70 -9.18 -11.11
C LYS A 63 5.61 -8.95 -10.06
N LEU A 64 4.55 -8.26 -10.48
CA LEU A 64 3.41 -7.96 -9.63
C LEU A 64 2.45 -9.14 -9.51
N TYR A 65 2.12 -9.49 -8.27
CA TYR A 65 1.13 -10.50 -7.88
C TYR A 65 -0.05 -9.81 -7.16
N PRO A 66 -1.04 -9.29 -7.92
CA PRO A 66 -2.15 -8.53 -7.38
C PRO A 66 -3.23 -9.42 -6.74
N ALA A 67 -4.23 -8.79 -6.14
CA ALA A 67 -5.44 -9.43 -5.60
C ALA A 67 -5.17 -10.60 -4.64
N GLY A 68 -4.03 -10.60 -3.94
CA GLY A 68 -3.69 -11.66 -3.00
C GLY A 68 -3.29 -12.99 -3.65
N GLN A 69 -2.74 -12.97 -4.86
CA GLN A 69 -2.19 -14.17 -5.52
C GLN A 69 -1.11 -14.89 -4.70
N LEU A 70 -0.34 -14.14 -3.90
CA LEU A 70 0.63 -14.68 -2.92
C LEU A 70 0.08 -14.74 -1.48
N GLY A 71 -1.25 -14.84 -1.37
CA GLY A 71 -1.98 -15.01 -0.12
C GLY A 71 -3.09 -13.98 0.08
N ALA A 72 -4.17 -14.42 0.74
CA ALA A 72 -5.38 -13.62 0.89
C ALA A 72 -5.22 -12.41 1.81
N GLY A 73 -5.86 -11.30 1.42
CA GLY A 73 -6.14 -10.16 2.28
C GLY A 73 -4.93 -9.30 2.68
N PRO A 74 -5.21 -8.14 3.30
CA PRO A 74 -4.20 -7.12 3.59
C PRO A 74 -3.44 -7.35 4.91
N MET A 75 -4.01 -8.09 5.87
CA MET A 75 -3.44 -8.21 7.22
C MET A 75 -2.10 -8.95 7.29
N GLN A 76 -1.83 -9.86 6.35
CA GLN A 76 -0.63 -10.71 6.39
C GLN A 76 0.52 -10.16 5.55
N GLN A 77 0.42 -8.93 5.01
CA GLN A 77 1.44 -8.38 4.11
C GLN A 77 2.81 -8.24 4.78
N TYR A 78 2.86 -7.74 6.02
CA TYR A 78 4.13 -7.65 6.75
C TYR A 78 4.77 -9.04 6.96
N ARG A 79 3.97 -10.01 7.40
CA ARG A 79 4.44 -11.38 7.61
C ARG A 79 4.99 -12.00 6.32
N ARG A 80 4.32 -11.78 5.18
CA ARG A 80 4.76 -12.28 3.87
C ARG A 80 6.16 -11.80 3.50
N VAL A 81 6.45 -10.52 3.71
CA VAL A 81 7.77 -9.97 3.40
C VAL A 81 8.82 -10.43 4.38
N VAL A 82 8.52 -10.55 5.67
CA VAL A 82 9.47 -11.08 6.67
C VAL A 82 9.81 -12.55 6.38
N GLU A 83 8.81 -13.37 6.05
CA GLU A 83 8.98 -14.80 5.76
C GLU A 83 9.49 -15.09 4.34
N GLY A 84 9.70 -14.07 3.50
CA GLY A 84 10.22 -14.22 2.14
C GLY A 84 9.22 -14.87 1.16
N VAL A 85 7.92 -14.83 1.46
CA VAL A 85 6.85 -15.26 0.54
C VAL A 85 6.77 -14.35 -0.68
N ALA A 86 7.08 -13.06 -0.49
CA ALA A 86 7.28 -12.08 -1.54
C ALA A 86 8.49 -11.21 -1.18
N ASP A 87 9.20 -10.74 -2.20
CA ASP A 87 10.37 -9.89 -2.02
C ASP A 87 9.98 -8.46 -1.66
N VAL A 88 8.88 -7.98 -2.24
CA VAL A 88 8.29 -6.66 -1.99
C VAL A 88 6.81 -6.81 -1.62
N VAL A 89 6.33 -6.02 -0.67
CA VAL A 89 4.90 -5.97 -0.32
C VAL A 89 4.38 -4.55 -0.22
N LEU A 90 3.09 -4.36 -0.52
CA LEU A 90 2.31 -3.22 -0.05
C LEU A 90 1.46 -3.64 1.15
N GLY A 91 1.45 -2.85 2.22
CA GLY A 91 0.50 -3.04 3.32
C GLY A 91 0.05 -1.75 3.98
N VAL A 92 -0.79 -1.91 5.02
CA VAL A 92 -1.36 -0.82 5.82
C VAL A 92 -1.04 -1.11 7.28
N ALA A 93 -0.29 -0.23 7.93
CA ALA A 93 0.23 -0.47 9.28
C ALA A 93 -0.91 -0.59 10.32
N ALA A 94 -2.02 0.13 10.13
CA ALA A 94 -3.18 0.09 11.02
C ALA A 94 -3.90 -1.29 11.05
N TYR A 95 -3.62 -2.20 10.13
CA TYR A 95 -4.16 -3.56 10.15
C TYR A 95 -3.37 -4.51 11.06
N THR A 96 -2.13 -4.15 11.39
CA THR A 96 -1.26 -4.87 12.32
C THR A 96 -0.62 -3.89 13.30
N PRO A 97 -1.41 -3.15 14.09
CA PRO A 97 -0.90 -2.02 14.86
C PRO A 97 0.07 -2.43 15.98
N ALA A 98 0.01 -3.69 16.42
CA ALA A 98 0.97 -4.24 17.38
C ALA A 98 2.41 -4.29 16.84
N ILE A 99 2.58 -4.32 15.51
CA ILE A 99 3.90 -4.31 14.85
C ILE A 99 4.41 -2.87 14.68
N PHE A 100 3.49 -1.90 14.53
CA PHE A 100 3.81 -0.51 14.20
C PHE A 100 3.24 0.51 15.21
N PRO A 101 3.40 0.33 16.54
CA PRO A 101 2.78 1.19 17.55
C PRO A 101 3.11 2.68 17.42
N LYS A 102 4.34 3.06 17.06
CA LYS A 102 4.78 4.45 16.87
C LYS A 102 4.27 5.02 15.56
N SER A 103 4.21 4.22 14.50
CA SER A 103 3.57 4.63 13.24
C SER A 103 2.11 5.01 13.44
N MET A 104 1.43 4.43 14.44
CA MET A 104 0.05 4.80 14.80
C MET A 104 -0.05 6.17 15.49
N LEU A 105 1.03 6.65 16.10
CA LEU A 105 1.10 8.00 16.67
C LEU A 105 1.32 9.07 15.59
N ALA A 106 1.86 8.69 14.43
CA ALA A 106 2.07 9.61 13.31
C ALA A 106 0.77 10.06 12.62
N ILE A 107 -0.37 9.46 12.96
CA ILE A 107 -1.67 9.66 12.27
C ILE A 107 -2.78 10.12 13.20
N LEU A 108 -2.46 10.85 14.27
CA LEU A 108 -3.49 11.40 15.17
C LEU A 108 -4.48 12.33 14.42
N PRO A 109 -5.76 12.36 14.83
CA PRO A 109 -6.74 13.26 14.22
C PRO A 109 -6.26 14.71 14.19
N GLY A 110 -6.30 15.33 13.01
CA GLY A 110 -5.88 16.72 12.81
C GLY A 110 -4.37 16.97 12.77
N SER A 111 -3.51 15.95 12.75
CA SER A 111 -2.05 16.12 12.65
C SER A 111 -1.58 16.62 11.27
N ALA A 112 -2.40 16.44 10.24
CA ALA A 112 -2.15 16.89 8.88
C ALA A 112 -3.47 17.21 8.17
N GLU A 113 -3.40 18.04 7.12
CA GLU A 113 -4.54 18.36 6.24
C GLU A 113 -4.52 17.52 4.96
N THR A 114 -3.33 17.07 4.54
CA THR A 114 -3.15 16.27 3.32
C THR A 114 -2.28 15.05 3.56
N ALA A 115 -2.51 14.01 2.75
CA ALA A 115 -1.67 12.81 2.73
C ALA A 115 -0.19 13.13 2.43
N ASP A 116 0.06 14.13 1.60
CA ASP A 116 1.41 14.58 1.25
C ASP A 116 2.12 15.27 2.44
N GLN A 117 1.42 16.18 3.14
CA GLN A 117 1.92 16.77 4.38
C GLN A 117 2.21 15.70 5.44
N SER A 118 1.28 14.76 5.65
CA SER A 118 1.45 13.67 6.61
C SER A 118 2.62 12.76 6.24
N THR A 119 2.78 12.44 4.95
CA THR A 119 3.90 11.62 4.46
C THR A 119 5.23 12.32 4.68
N ARG A 120 5.34 13.61 4.36
CA ARG A 120 6.57 14.39 4.62
C ARG A 120 6.90 14.48 6.11
N ALA A 121 5.90 14.65 6.97
CA ALA A 121 6.11 14.67 8.41
C ALA A 121 6.65 13.33 8.92
N ILE A 122 6.07 12.20 8.47
CA ILE A 122 6.57 10.86 8.78
C ILE A 122 8.05 10.72 8.38
N TRP A 123 8.40 11.11 7.15
CA TRP A 123 9.78 10.97 6.66
C TRP A 123 10.79 11.88 7.35
N LYS A 124 10.36 13.07 7.77
CA LYS A 124 11.22 14.00 8.52
C LYS A 124 11.73 13.37 9.82
N ASP A 125 10.86 12.63 10.50
CA ASP A 125 11.13 12.08 11.83
C ASP A 125 11.34 10.54 11.78
N PHE A 126 11.43 9.94 10.59
CA PHE A 126 11.41 8.49 10.39
C PHE A 126 12.60 7.80 11.06
N ASP A 127 13.82 8.24 10.74
CA ASP A 127 15.05 7.59 11.23
C ASP A 127 15.19 7.70 12.75
N GLU A 128 14.74 8.81 13.33
CA GLU A 128 14.85 9.06 14.77
C GLU A 128 13.78 8.33 15.58
N HIS A 129 12.57 8.20 15.04
CA HIS A 129 11.41 7.77 15.83
C HIS A 129 10.71 6.52 15.33
N LEU A 130 10.82 6.14 14.06
CA LEU A 130 10.00 5.08 13.46
C LEU A 130 10.83 3.89 12.92
N ALA A 131 12.08 4.11 12.52
CA ALA A 131 12.88 3.10 11.82
C ALA A 131 13.07 1.80 12.61
N ASP A 132 13.09 1.84 13.94
CA ASP A 132 13.25 0.65 14.78
C ASP A 132 12.06 -0.31 14.73
N GLU A 133 10.85 0.15 14.36
CA GLU A 133 9.69 -0.73 14.13
C GLU A 133 9.83 -1.59 12.86
N TYR A 134 10.75 -1.22 11.97
CA TYR A 134 10.96 -1.87 10.68
C TYR A 134 12.23 -2.75 10.65
N GLY A 135 12.77 -3.13 11.81
CA GLY A 135 14.07 -3.81 11.92
C GLY A 135 14.18 -5.17 11.20
N ASP A 136 13.08 -5.86 10.93
CA ASP A 136 13.05 -7.17 10.26
C ASP A 136 12.84 -7.08 8.74
N VAL A 137 12.85 -5.87 8.17
CA VAL A 137 12.62 -5.60 6.75
C VAL A 137 13.52 -4.45 6.27
N LYS A 138 13.56 -4.23 4.96
CA LYS A 138 14.08 -2.99 4.36
C LYS A 138 12.90 -2.11 3.98
N VAL A 139 12.99 -0.82 4.26
CA VAL A 139 11.91 0.15 3.98
C VAL A 139 12.15 0.80 2.63
N LEU A 140 11.26 0.57 1.67
CA LEU A 140 11.27 1.31 0.39
C LEU A 140 10.48 2.59 0.52
N ALA A 141 9.27 2.48 1.08
CA ALA A 141 8.40 3.62 1.29
C ALA A 141 7.57 3.46 2.55
N VAL A 142 7.39 4.55 3.29
CA VAL A 142 6.25 4.74 4.19
C VAL A 142 5.52 5.98 3.73
N GLY A 143 4.21 5.95 3.74
CA GLY A 143 3.42 7.11 3.39
C GLY A 143 2.02 6.96 3.94
N THR A 144 1.22 7.98 3.76
CA THR A 144 -0.18 7.91 4.13
C THR A 144 -1.05 7.99 2.90
N VAL A 145 -2.12 7.21 2.87
CA VAL A 145 -3.22 7.40 1.92
C VAL A 145 -4.26 8.35 2.51
N ALA A 146 -5.10 8.94 1.65
CA ALA A 146 -6.25 9.72 2.10
C ALA A 146 -7.13 8.91 3.08
N GLY A 147 -7.62 9.57 4.13
CA GLY A 147 -8.53 9.05 5.17
C GLY A 147 -9.35 10.19 5.78
N ASN A 148 -9.42 11.29 5.03
CA ASN A 148 -10.03 12.57 5.36
C ASN A 148 -11.43 12.70 4.75
N LEU A 149 -12.04 11.59 4.30
CA LEU A 149 -13.38 11.63 3.76
C LEU A 149 -14.27 10.51 4.30
N PHE A 150 -15.57 10.77 4.25
CA PHE A 150 -16.61 9.78 4.47
C PHE A 150 -17.36 9.51 3.18
N ALA A 151 -17.51 8.23 2.84
CA ALA A 151 -18.50 7.76 1.89
C ALA A 151 -19.78 7.43 2.67
N ALA A 152 -20.92 8.05 2.33
CA ALA A 152 -22.13 7.95 3.13
C ALA A 152 -23.41 7.86 2.29
N SER A 153 -24.38 7.11 2.81
CA SER A 153 -25.75 6.97 2.25
C SER A 153 -26.73 8.00 2.83
N ARG A 154 -26.30 8.78 3.83
CA ARG A 154 -27.03 9.92 4.42
C ARG A 154 -26.08 11.10 4.63
N ASP A 155 -26.66 12.29 4.82
CA ASP A 155 -25.87 13.49 5.10
C ASP A 155 -25.19 13.39 6.48
N VAL A 156 -23.87 13.32 6.45
CA VAL A 156 -22.97 13.31 7.62
C VAL A 156 -21.97 14.48 7.56
N SER A 157 -22.28 15.53 6.79
CA SER A 157 -21.42 16.71 6.61
C SER A 157 -21.41 17.66 7.82
N THR A 158 -22.26 17.40 8.81
CA THR A 158 -22.36 18.19 10.05
C THR A 158 -22.28 17.28 11.27
N MET A 159 -21.87 17.83 12.42
CA MET A 159 -21.86 17.09 13.69
C MET A 159 -23.25 16.53 14.06
N GLY A 160 -24.32 17.27 13.75
CA GLY A 160 -25.69 16.78 13.95
C GLY A 160 -26.04 15.61 13.02
N GLY A 161 -25.55 15.62 11.78
CA GLY A 161 -25.71 14.53 10.82
C GLY A 161 -24.96 13.26 11.22
N LEU A 162 -23.78 13.41 11.84
CA LEU A 162 -22.94 12.33 12.37
C LEU A 162 -23.52 11.67 13.62
N GLN A 163 -24.29 12.39 14.42
CA GLN A 163 -24.80 11.87 15.69
C GLN A 163 -25.61 10.59 15.48
N GLY A 164 -25.12 9.48 16.05
CA GLY A 164 -25.73 8.16 15.94
C GLY A 164 -25.64 7.50 14.56
N ALA A 165 -24.95 8.09 13.59
CA ALA A 165 -24.73 7.48 12.29
C ALA A 165 -23.90 6.19 12.44
N LYS A 166 -24.35 5.10 11.82
CA LYS A 166 -23.65 3.81 11.78
C LYS A 166 -22.43 3.92 10.88
N LEU A 167 -21.27 4.18 11.47
CA LEU A 167 -20.05 4.51 10.73
C LEU A 167 -19.00 3.41 10.90
N VAL A 168 -18.49 2.87 9.80
CA VAL A 168 -17.43 1.85 9.80
C VAL A 168 -16.06 2.51 9.83
N PRO A 169 -15.22 2.26 10.85
CA PRO A 169 -13.84 2.72 10.86
C PRO A 169 -13.01 1.96 9.81
N PHE A 170 -12.00 2.60 9.23
CA PHE A 170 -11.12 1.91 8.27
C PHE A 170 -10.22 0.86 8.93
N ALA A 171 -10.06 0.88 10.25
CA ALA A 171 -9.33 -0.14 11.00
C ALA A 171 -9.92 -0.27 12.41
N ALA A 172 -9.82 -1.45 13.02
CA ALA A 172 -10.37 -1.69 14.37
C ALA A 172 -9.82 -0.70 15.42
N MET A 173 -8.55 -0.31 15.30
CA MET A 173 -7.92 0.64 16.21
C MET A 173 -8.46 2.07 16.10
N THR A 174 -9.15 2.43 15.01
CA THR A 174 -9.70 3.77 14.81
C THR A 174 -11.17 3.89 15.22
N THR A 175 -11.75 2.83 15.78
CA THR A 175 -13.08 2.87 16.44
C THR A 175 -13.26 4.02 17.44
N PRO A 176 -12.29 4.36 18.32
CA PRO A 176 -12.46 5.45 19.27
C PRO A 176 -12.66 6.82 18.62
N ILE A 177 -12.08 7.04 17.42
CA ILE A 177 -12.23 8.29 16.68
C ILE A 177 -13.68 8.44 16.21
N VAL A 178 -14.26 7.36 15.68
CA VAL A 178 -15.67 7.34 15.25
C VAL A 178 -16.61 7.64 16.41
N ALA A 179 -16.38 7.03 17.57
CA ALA A 179 -17.18 7.30 18.77
C ALA A 179 -17.03 8.75 19.26
N ALA A 180 -15.81 9.31 19.22
CA ALA A 180 -15.54 10.68 19.61
C ALA A 180 -16.24 11.71 18.70
N LEU A 181 -16.52 11.36 17.44
CA LEU A 181 -17.30 12.18 16.51
C LEU A 181 -18.82 12.12 16.76
N GLY A 182 -19.29 11.32 17.72
CA GLY A 182 -20.71 11.16 18.03
C GLY A 182 -21.44 10.11 17.18
N ALA A 183 -20.74 9.48 16.24
CA ALA A 183 -21.26 8.38 15.43
C ALA A 183 -21.28 7.06 16.22
N ALA A 184 -22.08 6.10 15.76
CA ALA A 184 -22.13 4.74 16.28
C ALA A 184 -21.16 3.85 15.48
N PRO A 185 -20.01 3.41 16.06
CA PRO A 185 -19.07 2.58 15.32
C PRO A 185 -19.66 1.20 15.01
N VAL A 186 -19.60 0.78 13.75
CA VAL A 186 -20.02 -0.56 13.33
C VAL A 186 -18.80 -1.45 13.14
N GLN A 187 -18.78 -2.58 13.84
CA GLN A 187 -17.77 -3.62 13.64
C GLN A 187 -18.23 -4.59 12.56
N MET A 188 -17.50 -4.63 11.45
CA MET A 188 -17.67 -5.59 10.37
C MET A 188 -16.32 -5.85 9.70
N PRO A 189 -16.17 -6.93 8.90
CA PRO A 189 -14.93 -7.13 8.16
C PRO A 189 -14.66 -5.92 7.25
N VAL A 190 -13.53 -5.23 7.46
CA VAL A 190 -13.14 -4.04 6.69
C VAL A 190 -12.59 -4.46 5.33
N THR A 191 -13.51 -4.95 4.49
CA THR A 191 -13.25 -5.28 3.09
C THR A 191 -14.10 -4.40 2.21
N VAL A 192 -13.62 -4.12 1.01
CA VAL A 192 -14.34 -3.31 0.01
C VAL A 192 -15.75 -3.86 -0.22
N LYS A 193 -15.86 -5.18 -0.37
CA LYS A 193 -17.14 -5.86 -0.63
C LYS A 193 -18.14 -5.63 0.49
N GLU A 194 -17.74 -5.88 1.74
CA GLU A 194 -18.62 -5.75 2.90
C GLU A 194 -19.07 -4.30 3.12
N MET A 195 -18.16 -3.33 2.98
CA MET A 195 -18.50 -1.91 3.09
C MET A 195 -19.42 -1.46 1.94
N TYR A 196 -19.15 -1.88 0.70
CA TYR A 196 -20.00 -1.57 -0.45
C TYR A 196 -21.42 -2.11 -0.26
N THR A 197 -21.55 -3.38 0.14
CA THR A 197 -22.86 -4.00 0.43
C THR A 197 -23.53 -3.32 1.62
N GLY A 198 -22.78 -2.97 2.66
CA GLY A 198 -23.29 -2.26 3.83
C GLY A 198 -23.92 -0.92 3.45
N LEU A 199 -23.23 -0.11 2.63
CA LEU A 199 -23.72 1.17 2.12
C LEU A 199 -24.95 0.97 1.23
N SER A 200 -24.86 0.04 0.27
CA SER A 200 -25.93 -0.26 -0.70
C SER A 200 -27.23 -0.73 -0.03
N THR A 201 -27.12 -1.51 1.05
CA THR A 201 -28.27 -2.05 1.79
C THR A 201 -28.76 -1.15 2.92
N GLY A 202 -28.02 -0.08 3.25
CA GLY A 202 -28.31 0.78 4.41
C GLY A 202 -28.01 0.13 5.76
N THR A 203 -27.28 -0.99 5.79
CA THR A 203 -26.84 -1.62 7.05
C THR A 203 -25.83 -0.72 7.77
N ILE A 204 -25.06 0.06 7.02
CA ILE A 204 -24.21 1.17 7.53
C ILE A 204 -24.62 2.48 6.85
N ASP A 205 -24.42 3.58 7.56
CA ASP A 205 -24.74 4.93 7.09
C ASP A 205 -23.53 5.59 6.43
N ALA A 206 -22.33 5.26 6.91
CA ALA A 206 -21.09 5.82 6.41
C ALA A 206 -19.90 4.87 6.63
N THR A 207 -18.82 5.11 5.89
CA THR A 207 -17.51 4.49 6.14
C THR A 207 -16.40 5.53 5.96
N MET A 208 -15.35 5.40 6.76
CA MET A 208 -14.10 6.13 6.52
C MET A 208 -13.51 5.66 5.20
N ALA A 209 -13.22 6.60 4.30
CA ALA A 209 -12.78 6.29 2.96
C ALA A 209 -11.69 7.26 2.49
N SER A 210 -11.17 6.93 1.32
CA SER A 210 -10.18 7.69 0.55
C SER A 210 -10.69 7.86 -0.88
N TYR A 211 -10.09 8.75 -1.67
CA TYR A 211 -10.41 8.83 -3.10
C TYR A 211 -10.23 7.50 -3.84
N ASN A 212 -9.28 6.65 -3.40
CA ASN A 212 -9.09 5.32 -3.97
C ASN A 212 -10.28 4.38 -3.71
N ASN A 213 -11.01 4.58 -2.60
CA ASN A 213 -12.25 3.84 -2.30
C ASN A 213 -13.44 4.35 -3.09
N ILE A 214 -13.51 5.66 -3.34
CA ILE A 214 -14.58 6.28 -4.10
C ILE A 214 -14.53 5.85 -5.58
N ALA A 215 -13.33 5.84 -6.16
CA ALA A 215 -13.11 5.57 -7.58
C ALA A 215 -13.01 4.06 -7.93
N PRO A 216 -13.00 3.71 -9.24
CA PRO A 216 -12.71 2.36 -9.68
C PRO A 216 -11.36 1.85 -9.14
N PRO A 217 -11.25 0.56 -8.80
CA PRO A 217 -12.24 -0.50 -8.98
C PRO A 217 -13.19 -0.71 -7.78
N TRP A 218 -13.10 0.13 -6.74
CA TRP A 218 -13.85 -0.07 -5.49
C TRP A 218 -15.21 0.63 -5.49
N ASN A 219 -15.35 1.70 -6.28
CA ASN A 219 -16.62 2.27 -6.70
C ASN A 219 -17.59 2.61 -5.54
N PHE A 220 -17.10 3.11 -4.41
CA PHE A 220 -18.03 3.53 -3.34
C PHE A 220 -18.95 4.67 -3.78
N TRP A 221 -18.60 5.42 -4.84
CA TRP A 221 -19.48 6.40 -5.47
C TRP A 221 -20.83 5.82 -5.98
N ASP A 222 -20.91 4.53 -6.31
CA ASP A 222 -22.11 3.90 -6.86
C ASP A 222 -23.18 3.67 -5.77
N VAL A 223 -22.74 3.66 -4.51
CA VAL A 223 -23.55 3.30 -3.33
C VAL A 223 -23.54 4.38 -2.25
N SER A 224 -22.89 5.51 -2.51
CA SER A 224 -22.84 6.65 -1.60
C SER A 224 -23.58 7.83 -2.23
N THR A 225 -24.51 8.41 -1.49
CA THR A 225 -25.20 9.65 -1.88
C THR A 225 -24.37 10.89 -1.53
N TYR A 226 -23.50 10.77 -0.53
CA TYR A 226 -22.63 11.84 -0.05
C TYR A 226 -21.18 11.37 0.00
N VAL A 227 -20.28 12.27 -0.41
CA VAL A 227 -18.86 12.18 -0.12
C VAL A 227 -18.51 13.44 0.66
N VAL A 228 -18.19 13.28 1.95
CA VAL A 228 -17.83 14.39 2.84
C VAL A 228 -16.32 14.45 2.90
N GLU A 229 -15.73 15.51 2.37
CA GLU A 229 -14.28 15.72 2.35
C GLU A 229 -13.80 16.57 3.53
N ASN A 230 -12.48 16.72 3.68
CA ASN A 230 -11.83 17.53 4.72
C ASN A 230 -12.27 17.19 6.15
N VAL A 231 -12.60 15.92 6.39
CA VAL A 231 -12.87 15.42 7.73
C VAL A 231 -11.53 15.36 8.48
N PRO A 232 -11.38 16.07 9.63
CA PRO A 232 -10.14 16.12 10.40
C PRO A 232 -9.93 14.85 11.24
N THR A 233 -10.09 13.69 10.60
CA THR A 233 -9.78 12.37 11.15
C THR A 233 -8.32 12.03 10.89
N THR A 234 -8.03 10.78 10.60
CA THR A 234 -6.67 10.23 10.48
C THR A 234 -6.42 9.76 9.07
N PHE A 235 -5.17 9.85 8.64
CA PHE A 235 -4.72 9.21 7.41
C PHE A 235 -4.23 7.79 7.71
N ALA A 236 -4.49 6.82 6.83
CA ALA A 236 -3.99 5.47 7.06
C ALA A 236 -2.52 5.38 6.62
N VAL A 237 -1.61 4.96 7.52
CA VAL A 237 -0.22 4.69 7.16
C VAL A 237 -0.13 3.43 6.31
N THR A 238 0.42 3.58 5.12
CA THR A 238 0.78 2.51 4.19
C THR A 238 2.29 2.36 4.10
N TYR A 239 2.74 1.16 3.78
CA TYR A 239 4.16 0.88 3.59
C TYR A 239 4.38 0.06 2.31
N ALA A 240 5.54 0.28 1.71
CA ALA A 240 6.18 -0.63 0.77
C ALA A 240 7.48 -1.13 1.42
N LEU A 241 7.56 -2.45 1.62
CA LEU A 241 8.66 -3.09 2.35
C LEU A 241 9.31 -4.15 1.49
N VAL A 242 10.61 -4.37 1.71
CA VAL A 242 11.43 -5.38 1.06
C VAL A 242 11.89 -6.39 2.10
N ASN A 243 11.98 -7.66 1.70
CA ASN A 243 12.53 -8.72 2.55
C ASN A 243 13.97 -8.37 2.96
N LYS A 244 14.33 -8.63 4.21
CA LYS A 244 15.64 -8.23 4.75
C LYS A 244 16.83 -8.86 4.04
N GLU A 245 16.65 -10.06 3.49
CA GLU A 245 17.70 -10.84 2.80
C GLU A 245 17.83 -10.49 1.31
N ARG A 246 16.99 -9.57 0.79
CA ARG A 246 17.04 -9.08 -0.61
C ARG A 246 17.78 -7.78 -0.71
#